data_AF-A0A6M3KKN8-F1
#
_entry.id   AF-A0A6M3KKN8-F1
#
_cell.length_a   1.000
_cell.length_b   1.000
_cell.length_c   1.000
_cell.angle_alpha   90.00
_cell.angle_beta   90.00
_cell.angle_gamma   90.00
#
_symmetry.space_group_name_H-M   'P 1'
#
loop_
_entity.id
_entity.type
_entity.pdbx_description
1 polymer ?
#
loop_
_entity_poly.entity_id
_entity_poly.type
_entity_poly.pdbx_seq_one_letter_code
_entity_poly.pdbx_strand_id
1 'polypeptide(L)'
;MESEQAVFSNMSIEELTAFKEMYKTNEAIVKIMEGYIEGKRREEAQAKAKADFTQSIADMVSTLVHPDGIHNVYLAWREVEIQDTDSPEEVEVIKVDEAGNPVLSEKGKPVKVKETRYPMTKVWKWIPELNKGFQAGKAGTTTVTKTTNKRAVTLSKREGDRLVLVGHFPTASRAVEYLKLPLGGDSATRVLQREGMFIEPYGGTDYTLA
;
A
#
# COMPACT_ATOMS: atom_id res chain seq x y z
N MET A 1 -1.79 46.36 -8.25
CA MET A 1 -0.62 46.20 -7.37
C MET A 1 -0.41 44.77 -6.89
N GLU A 2 -1.46 43.98 -6.60
CA GLU A 2 -1.29 42.55 -6.23
C GLU A 2 -0.86 41.65 -7.40
N SER A 3 -1.11 42.05 -8.64
CA SER A 3 -0.75 41.29 -9.85
C SER A 3 0.72 41.39 -10.25
N GLU A 4 1.46 42.42 -9.82
CA GLU A 4 2.85 42.66 -10.22
C GLU A 4 3.85 41.99 -9.27
N GLN A 5 3.54 41.89 -7.97
CA GLN A 5 4.32 41.08 -7.02
C GLN A 5 4.34 39.60 -7.38
N ALA A 6 3.27 39.08 -8.00
CA ALA A 6 3.17 37.69 -8.42
C ALA A 6 4.09 37.34 -9.60
N VAL A 7 4.44 38.31 -10.45
CA VAL A 7 5.28 38.06 -11.64
C VAL A 7 6.73 37.85 -11.25
N PHE A 8 7.30 38.75 -10.42
CA PHE A 8 8.72 38.66 -10.02
C PHE A 8 8.99 37.54 -9.01
N SER A 9 7.98 37.12 -8.24
CA SER A 9 8.11 36.03 -7.27
C SER A 9 8.36 34.67 -7.95
N ASN A 10 7.86 34.47 -9.17
CA ASN A 10 8.00 33.21 -9.91
C ASN A 10 9.23 33.15 -10.83
N MET A 11 9.95 34.25 -11.03
CA MET A 11 11.14 34.30 -11.89
C MET A 11 12.38 33.78 -11.16
N SER A 12 13.21 32.99 -11.84
CA SER A 12 14.49 32.52 -11.31
C SER A 12 15.46 33.68 -11.03
N ILE A 13 16.48 33.45 -10.20
CA ILE A 13 17.54 34.44 -9.95
C ILE A 13 18.22 34.86 -11.27
N GLU A 14 18.36 33.95 -12.21
CA GLU A 14 18.95 34.19 -13.53
C GLU A 14 18.09 35.14 -14.37
N GLU A 15 16.78 34.93 -14.39
CA GLU A 15 15.82 35.80 -15.09
C GLU A 15 15.73 37.19 -14.43
N LEU A 16 15.76 37.27 -13.10
CA LEU A 16 15.80 38.54 -12.37
C LEU A 16 17.10 39.31 -12.63
N THR A 17 18.22 38.61 -12.78
CA THR A 17 19.52 39.21 -13.10
C THR A 17 19.54 39.72 -14.55
N ALA A 18 18.98 38.96 -15.49
CA ALA A 18 18.81 39.41 -16.87
C ALA A 18 17.86 40.62 -16.97
N PHE A 19 16.78 40.63 -16.18
CA PHE A 19 15.84 41.75 -16.11
C PHE A 19 16.49 43.02 -15.53
N LYS A 20 17.29 42.88 -14.47
CA LYS A 20 18.11 43.97 -13.93
C LYS A 20 19.02 44.59 -14.99
N GLU A 21 19.65 43.77 -15.83
CA GLU A 21 20.58 44.23 -16.86
C GLU A 21 19.88 44.97 -18.00
N MET A 22 18.66 44.56 -18.37
CA MET A 22 17.84 45.25 -19.37
C MET A 22 17.42 46.67 -18.93
N TYR A 23 17.25 46.88 -17.63
CA TYR A 23 16.81 48.16 -17.04
C TYR A 23 17.91 48.87 -16.24
N LYS A 24 19.19 48.62 -16.58
CA LYS A 24 20.36 49.16 -15.88
C LYS A 24 20.42 50.69 -15.73
N THR A 25 19.69 51.41 -16.58
CA THR A 25 19.59 52.88 -16.54
C THR A 25 18.56 53.42 -15.55
N ASN A 26 17.72 52.54 -14.97
CA ASN A 26 16.69 52.91 -14.00
C ASN A 26 17.06 52.39 -12.59
N GLU A 27 17.63 53.28 -11.77
CA GLU A 27 18.09 52.96 -10.42
C GLU A 27 16.99 52.41 -9.50
N ALA A 28 15.74 52.86 -9.66
CA ALA A 28 14.62 52.39 -8.85
C ALA A 28 14.30 50.92 -9.14
N ILE A 29 14.28 50.52 -10.42
CA ILE A 29 14.03 49.14 -10.83
C ILE A 29 15.20 48.25 -10.41
N VAL A 30 16.44 48.71 -10.59
CA VAL A 30 17.65 48.00 -10.18
C VAL A 30 17.63 47.68 -8.69
N LYS A 31 17.30 48.66 -7.83
CA LYS A 31 17.24 48.49 -6.38
C LYS A 31 16.15 47.52 -5.94
N ILE A 32 14.99 47.54 -6.62
CA ILE A 32 13.90 46.59 -6.35
C ILE A 32 14.36 45.18 -6.72
N MET A 33 14.97 44.98 -7.90
CA MET A 33 15.46 43.67 -8.35
C MET A 33 16.57 43.12 -7.45
N GLU A 34 17.48 43.96 -6.96
CA GLU A 34 18.49 43.55 -5.98
C GLU A 34 17.88 43.03 -4.68
N GLY A 35 16.81 43.69 -4.19
CA GLY A 35 16.06 43.22 -3.02
C GLY A 35 15.42 41.84 -3.22
N TYR A 36 14.83 41.59 -4.39
CA TYR A 36 14.26 40.28 -4.73
C TYR A 36 15.32 39.19 -4.88
N ILE A 37 16.46 39.49 -5.51
CA ILE A 37 17.57 38.53 -5.67
C ILE A 37 18.14 38.13 -4.31
N GLU A 38 18.36 39.11 -3.42
CA GLU A 38 18.86 38.85 -2.07
C GLU A 38 17.83 38.07 -1.22
N GLY A 39 16.53 38.39 -1.36
CA GLY A 39 15.45 37.64 -0.72
C GLY A 39 15.46 36.16 -1.13
N LYS A 40 15.53 35.88 -2.44
CA LYS A 40 15.59 34.50 -2.94
C LYS A 40 16.83 33.74 -2.50
N ARG A 41 18.01 34.38 -2.46
CA ARG A 41 19.23 33.75 -1.95
C ARG A 41 19.10 33.34 -0.48
N ARG A 42 18.42 34.14 0.34
CA ARG A 42 18.15 33.80 1.74
C ARG A 42 17.17 32.64 1.87
N GLU A 43 16.12 32.62 1.06
CA GLU A 43 15.15 31.51 1.03
C GLU A 43 15.82 30.20 0.59
N GLU A 44 16.65 30.22 -0.47
CA GLU A 44 17.44 29.07 -0.92
C GLU A 44 18.40 28.58 0.17
N ALA A 45 19.08 29.50 0.88
CA ALA A 45 19.97 29.15 1.98
C ALA A 45 19.22 28.52 3.17
N GLN A 46 18.03 29.04 3.51
CA GLN A 46 17.19 28.47 4.56
C GLN A 46 16.60 27.11 4.17
N ALA A 47 16.16 26.97 2.92
CA ALA A 47 15.67 25.70 2.39
C ALA A 47 16.77 24.63 2.41
N LYS A 48 18.00 24.99 2.02
CA LYS A 48 19.16 24.12 2.11
C LYS A 48 19.48 23.74 3.56
N ALA A 49 19.55 24.71 4.48
CA ALA A 49 19.79 24.42 5.90
C ALA A 49 18.72 23.49 6.50
N LYS A 50 17.44 23.68 6.13
CA LYS A 50 16.35 22.79 6.56
C LYS A 50 16.47 21.38 5.98
N ALA A 51 16.87 21.26 4.71
CA ALA A 51 17.11 19.98 4.07
C ALA A 51 18.28 19.25 4.75
N ASP A 52 19.40 19.93 4.97
CA ASP A 52 20.59 19.38 5.64
C ASP A 52 20.25 18.93 7.08
N PHE A 53 19.49 19.73 7.83
CA PHE A 53 19.01 19.36 9.17
C PHE A 53 18.10 18.12 9.13
N THR A 54 17.14 18.08 8.19
CA THR A 54 16.21 16.96 8.06
C THR A 54 16.95 15.67 7.71
N GLN A 55 17.95 15.76 6.83
CA GLN A 55 18.82 14.63 6.50
C GLN A 55 19.63 14.17 7.71
N SER A 56 20.21 15.10 8.48
CA SER A 56 20.96 14.77 9.70
C SER A 56 20.10 14.04 10.74
N ILE A 57 18.84 14.43 10.91
CA ILE A 57 17.90 13.74 11.81
C ILE A 57 17.55 12.35 11.26
N ALA A 58 17.30 12.22 9.97
CA ALA A 58 17.03 10.92 9.34
C ALA A 58 18.22 9.95 9.51
N ASP A 59 19.44 10.44 9.30
CA ASP A 59 20.66 9.67 9.48
C ASP A 59 20.82 9.24 10.95
N MET A 60 20.61 10.17 11.89
CA MET A 60 20.65 9.87 13.33
C MET A 60 19.62 8.80 13.73
N VAL A 61 18.37 8.93 13.29
CA VAL A 61 17.31 7.96 13.58
C VAL A 61 17.61 6.61 12.94
N SER A 62 18.21 6.57 11.75
CA SER A 62 18.58 5.32 11.08
C SER A 62 19.67 4.53 11.81
N THR A 63 20.50 5.20 12.62
CA THR A 63 21.54 4.56 13.45
C THR A 63 21.01 4.06 14.80
N LEU A 64 19.80 4.46 15.19
CA LEU A 64 19.17 3.94 16.40
C LEU A 64 18.66 2.52 16.13
N VAL A 65 19.35 1.54 16.70
CA VAL A 65 18.88 0.15 16.71
C VAL A 65 17.60 0.10 17.54
N HIS A 66 16.48 -0.21 16.89
CA HIS A 66 15.23 -0.44 17.60
C HIS A 66 15.42 -1.67 18.51
N PRO A 67 15.11 -1.61 19.81
CA PRO A 67 15.22 -2.77 20.68
C PRO A 67 14.33 -3.90 20.16
N ASP A 68 14.89 -5.11 20.07
CA ASP A 68 14.14 -6.29 19.67
C ASP A 68 12.98 -6.53 20.66
N GLY A 69 11.79 -6.79 20.12
CA GLY A 69 10.59 -7.10 20.91
C GLY A 69 9.85 -5.90 21.52
N ILE A 70 10.33 -4.67 21.33
CA ILE A 70 9.56 -3.46 21.67
C ILE A 70 8.83 -2.99 20.41
N HIS A 71 7.51 -2.76 20.50
CA HIS A 71 6.70 -2.26 19.40
C HIS A 71 6.04 -0.93 19.79
N ASN A 72 6.06 0.04 18.88
CA ASN A 72 5.26 1.25 19.04
C ASN A 72 3.81 0.92 18.68
N VAL A 73 2.91 0.97 19.66
CA VAL A 73 1.47 0.75 19.42
C VAL A 73 0.79 2.10 19.23
N TYR A 74 0.03 2.27 18.15
CA TYR A 74 -0.90 3.38 17.99
C TYR A 74 -2.33 2.85 17.84
N LEU A 75 -3.31 3.64 18.27
CA LEU A 75 -4.72 3.29 18.15
C LEU A 75 -5.32 4.12 17.02
N ALA A 76 -5.92 3.44 16.03
CA ALA A 76 -6.64 4.08 14.94
C ALA A 76 -8.14 3.87 15.10
N TRP A 77 -8.92 4.93 14.95
CA TRP A 77 -10.38 4.84 14.85
C TRP A 77 -10.76 4.65 13.39
N ARG A 78 -11.27 3.46 13.04
CA ARG A 78 -11.64 3.13 11.66
C ARG A 78 -12.83 2.19 11.57
N GLU A 79 -13.49 2.22 10.42
CA GLU A 79 -14.54 1.28 10.06
C GLU A 79 -13.93 -0.09 9.75
N VAL A 80 -14.44 -1.13 10.41
CA VAL A 80 -14.02 -2.52 10.21
C VAL A 80 -15.23 -3.42 9.96
N GLU A 81 -15.05 -4.42 9.11
CA GLU A 81 -16.04 -5.47 8.90
C GLU A 81 -15.91 -6.52 10.00
N ILE A 82 -16.99 -6.71 10.76
CA ILE A 82 -17.11 -7.74 11.79
C ILE A 82 -18.23 -8.70 11.42
N GLN A 83 -18.10 -9.95 11.83
CA GLN A 83 -19.18 -10.92 11.69
C GLN A 83 -20.25 -10.61 12.74
N ASP A 84 -21.47 -10.36 12.29
CA ASP A 84 -22.62 -10.17 13.17
C ASP A 84 -23.10 -11.54 13.66
N THR A 85 -22.63 -11.93 14.84
CA THR A 85 -23.01 -13.19 15.49
C THR A 85 -24.43 -13.19 16.02
N ASP A 86 -25.06 -12.03 16.13
CA ASP A 86 -26.35 -11.85 16.81
C ASP A 86 -27.52 -11.95 15.82
N SER A 87 -27.24 -11.87 14.51
CA SER A 87 -28.25 -11.95 13.44
C SER A 87 -27.96 -13.10 12.45
N PRO A 88 -28.01 -14.38 12.87
CA PRO A 88 -27.83 -15.51 11.94
C PRO A 88 -28.95 -15.55 10.89
N GLU A 89 -28.58 -15.69 9.63
CA GLU A 89 -29.50 -15.86 8.51
C GLU A 89 -29.40 -17.28 7.94
N GLU A 90 -30.55 -17.91 7.70
CA GLU A 90 -30.60 -19.18 6.96
C GLU A 90 -30.58 -18.90 5.46
N VAL A 91 -29.56 -19.44 4.77
CA VAL A 91 -29.42 -19.30 3.33
C VAL A 91 -29.51 -20.67 2.67
N GLU A 92 -30.32 -20.77 1.61
CA GLU A 92 -30.35 -21.99 0.80
C GLU A 92 -29.14 -22.02 -0.14
N VAL A 93 -28.28 -23.02 0.05
CA VAL A 93 -27.11 -23.27 -0.79
C VAL A 93 -27.27 -24.60 -1.51
N ILE A 94 -26.64 -24.73 -2.68
CA ILE A 94 -26.66 -25.98 -3.43
C ILE A 94 -25.72 -26.97 -2.75
N LYS A 95 -26.24 -28.17 -2.46
CA LYS A 95 -25.44 -29.27 -1.92
C LYS A 95 -24.43 -29.73 -2.98
N VAL A 96 -23.17 -29.81 -2.60
CA VAL A 96 -22.08 -30.32 -3.46
C VAL A 96 -21.54 -31.65 -2.93
N ASP A 97 -21.02 -32.48 -3.82
CA ASP A 97 -20.29 -33.71 -3.47
C ASP A 97 -18.82 -33.42 -3.09
N GLU A 98 -18.06 -34.45 -2.71
CA GLU A 98 -16.65 -34.33 -2.32
C GLU A 98 -15.74 -33.83 -3.45
N ALA A 99 -16.21 -33.88 -4.71
CA ALA A 99 -15.52 -33.35 -5.88
C ALA A 99 -15.98 -31.93 -6.26
N GLY A 100 -16.88 -31.32 -5.48
CA GLY A 100 -17.39 -29.97 -5.68
C GLY A 100 -18.53 -29.84 -6.70
N ASN A 101 -19.11 -30.96 -7.18
CA ASN A 101 -20.21 -30.94 -8.14
C ASN A 101 -21.57 -30.86 -7.44
N PRO A 102 -22.57 -30.14 -8.02
CA PRO A 102 -23.93 -30.10 -7.48
C PRO A 102 -24.57 -31.48 -7.40
N VAL A 103 -25.04 -31.86 -6.21
CA VAL A 103 -25.86 -33.06 -6.03
C VAL A 103 -27.22 -32.81 -6.67
N LEU A 104 -27.60 -33.65 -7.64
CA LEU A 104 -28.88 -33.56 -8.32
C LEU A 104 -29.90 -34.50 -7.68
N SER A 105 -31.15 -34.04 -7.60
CA SER A 105 -32.31 -34.86 -7.26
C SER A 105 -32.64 -35.83 -8.40
N GLU A 106 -33.48 -36.83 -8.13
CA GLU A 106 -33.96 -37.80 -9.14
C GLU A 106 -34.61 -37.14 -10.38
N LYS A 107 -35.05 -35.87 -10.25
CA LYS A 107 -35.63 -35.07 -11.33
C LYS A 107 -34.60 -34.16 -12.04
N GLY A 108 -33.30 -34.36 -11.80
CA GLY A 108 -32.20 -33.60 -12.40
C GLY A 108 -32.04 -32.17 -11.88
N LYS A 109 -32.72 -31.78 -10.79
CA LYS A 109 -32.60 -30.45 -10.19
C LYS A 109 -31.61 -30.45 -9.03
N PRO A 110 -30.77 -29.42 -8.85
CA PRO A 110 -29.85 -29.33 -7.71
C PRO A 110 -30.58 -29.42 -6.36
N VAL A 111 -30.05 -30.25 -5.47
CA VAL A 111 -30.50 -30.36 -4.09
C VAL A 111 -30.02 -29.13 -3.34
N LYS A 112 -30.95 -28.43 -2.69
CA LYS A 112 -30.62 -27.30 -1.83
C LYS A 112 -30.58 -27.74 -0.37
N VAL A 113 -29.62 -27.23 0.39
CA VAL A 113 -29.51 -27.40 1.84
C VAL A 113 -29.50 -26.03 2.49
N LYS A 114 -30.01 -25.96 3.71
CA LYS A 114 -29.97 -24.72 4.50
C LYS A 114 -28.62 -24.64 5.22
N GLU A 115 -27.96 -23.51 5.08
CA GLU A 115 -26.73 -23.16 5.79
C GLU A 115 -26.98 -21.90 6.61
N THR A 116 -26.59 -21.92 7.89
CA THR A 116 -26.63 -20.71 8.72
C THR A 116 -25.41 -19.86 8.41
N ARG A 117 -25.64 -18.61 7.99
CA ARG A 117 -24.58 -17.63 7.75
C ARG A 117 -24.74 -16.46 8.70
N TYR A 118 -23.61 -15.88 9.08
CA TYR A 118 -23.59 -14.67 9.87
C TYR A 118 -23.16 -13.52 8.96
N PRO A 119 -24.02 -12.52 8.74
CA PRO A 119 -23.72 -11.40 7.86
C PRO A 119 -22.54 -10.58 8.39
N MET A 120 -21.81 -9.95 7.48
CA MET A 120 -20.72 -9.04 7.84
C MET A 120 -21.31 -7.63 8.00
N THR A 121 -21.09 -7.00 9.15
CA THR A 121 -21.49 -5.62 9.44
C THR A 121 -20.27 -4.72 9.58
N LYS A 122 -20.42 -3.47 9.16
CA LYS A 122 -19.37 -2.46 9.29
C LYS A 122 -19.58 -1.69 10.58
N VAL A 123 -18.56 -1.67 11.43
CA VAL A 123 -18.61 -0.99 12.72
C VAL A 123 -17.33 -0.20 12.93
N TRP A 124 -17.46 1.00 13.49
CA TRP A 124 -16.32 1.81 13.91
C TRP A 124 -15.76 1.30 15.23
N LYS A 125 -14.47 0.95 15.24
CA LYS A 125 -13.79 0.48 16.45
C LYS A 125 -12.37 1.04 16.53
N TRP A 126 -11.85 1.14 17.75
CA TRP A 126 -10.44 1.41 17.99
C TRP A 126 -9.65 0.16 17.67
N ILE A 127 -8.75 0.26 16.70
CA ILE A 127 -7.89 -0.83 16.30
C ILE A 127 -6.46 -0.51 16.74
N PRO A 128 -5.83 -1.35 17.57
CA PRO A 128 -4.40 -1.24 17.83
C PRO A 128 -3.66 -1.63 16.56
N GLU A 129 -2.88 -0.69 16.08
CA GLU A 129 -1.93 -0.86 14.99
C GLU A 129 -0.52 -0.80 15.57
N LEU A 130 0.30 -1.77 15.23
CA LEU A 130 1.71 -1.76 15.58
C LEU A 130 2.42 -0.91 14.53
N ASN A 131 2.90 0.27 14.90
CA ASN A 131 3.69 1.07 13.99
C ASN A 131 5.06 0.42 13.81
N LYS A 132 5.41 0.17 12.55
CA LYS A 132 6.80 0.07 12.11
C LYS A 132 7.40 1.45 12.38
N GLY A 133 8.16 1.59 13.46
CA GLY A 133 8.70 2.87 13.89
C GLY A 133 9.34 3.65 12.74
N PHE A 134 9.00 4.93 12.63
CA PHE A 134 9.75 5.95 11.88
C PHE A 134 10.25 5.55 10.48
N GLN A 135 9.38 5.50 9.47
CA GLN A 135 9.78 5.91 8.12
C GLN A 135 9.55 7.42 7.94
N ALA A 136 10.29 8.24 8.69
CA ALA A 136 10.45 9.66 8.39
C ALA A 136 11.62 9.82 7.40
N GLY A 137 11.47 9.24 6.21
CA GLY A 137 12.51 9.20 5.20
C GLY A 137 11.93 8.71 3.89
N LYS A 138 11.77 9.65 2.96
CA LYS A 138 11.21 9.52 1.62
C LYS A 138 9.68 9.46 1.57
N ALA A 139 9.09 10.62 1.27
CA ALA A 139 7.88 10.65 0.47
C ALA A 139 7.99 9.62 -0.65
N GLY A 140 7.16 8.57 -0.61
CA GLY A 140 6.63 7.83 -1.76
C GLY A 140 7.57 7.45 -2.90
N THR A 141 8.88 7.50 -2.75
CA THR A 141 9.81 6.79 -3.61
C THR A 141 9.87 5.41 -3.00
N THR A 142 8.81 4.66 -3.33
CA THR A 142 8.95 3.32 -3.88
C THR A 142 10.30 3.32 -4.57
N THR A 143 11.33 2.86 -3.86
CA THR A 143 12.57 2.52 -4.51
C THR A 143 12.10 1.37 -5.36
N VAL A 144 11.80 1.69 -6.61
CA VAL A 144 11.72 0.73 -7.68
C VAL A 144 13.15 0.24 -7.79
N THR A 145 13.58 -0.54 -6.80
CA THR A 145 14.52 -1.61 -7.04
C THR A 145 13.78 -2.37 -8.11
N LYS A 146 14.23 -2.15 -9.34
CA LYS A 146 13.75 -2.80 -10.56
C LYS A 146 14.08 -4.30 -10.51
N THR A 147 14.11 -4.93 -9.35
CA THR A 147 13.64 -6.29 -9.23
C THR A 147 12.14 -6.18 -9.31
N THR A 148 11.63 -6.34 -10.52
CA THR A 148 10.24 -6.67 -10.81
C THR A 148 9.77 -7.65 -9.73
N ASN A 149 9.18 -7.15 -8.65
CA ASN A 149 8.50 -7.98 -7.66
C ASN A 149 7.24 -8.41 -8.39
N LYS A 150 7.45 -9.39 -9.28
CA LYS A 150 6.40 -10.17 -9.92
C LYS A 150 5.46 -10.51 -8.78
N ARG A 151 4.16 -10.37 -9.03
CA ARG A 151 3.03 -10.67 -8.14
C ARG A 151 2.97 -12.16 -7.72
N ALA A 152 4.12 -12.80 -7.72
CA ALA A 152 4.37 -14.19 -7.58
C ALA A 152 4.25 -14.61 -6.13
N VAL A 153 3.63 -15.75 -5.94
CA VAL A 153 3.29 -16.29 -4.63
C VAL A 153 3.80 -17.71 -4.51
N THR A 154 4.39 -18.02 -3.36
CA THR A 154 4.61 -19.38 -2.91
C THR A 154 3.39 -19.81 -2.13
N LEU A 155 2.84 -20.96 -2.50
CA LEU A 155 1.75 -21.58 -1.75
C LEU A 155 2.27 -22.79 -0.99
N SER A 156 1.94 -22.85 0.29
CA SER A 156 2.11 -24.05 1.10
C SER A 156 0.80 -24.42 1.79
N LYS A 157 0.57 -25.72 1.98
CA LYS A 157 -0.58 -26.26 2.71
C LYS A 157 -0.08 -26.96 3.96
N ARG A 158 -0.82 -26.82 5.06
CA ARG A 158 -0.51 -27.57 6.27
C ARG A 158 -1.01 -29.01 6.14
N GLU A 159 -0.10 -29.96 6.26
CA GLU A 159 -0.40 -31.39 6.39
C GLU A 159 0.16 -31.89 7.72
N GLY A 160 -0.71 -31.98 8.73
CA GLY A 160 -0.30 -32.27 10.11
C GLY A 160 0.58 -31.16 10.71
N ASP A 161 1.80 -31.51 11.11
CA ASP A 161 2.79 -30.60 11.72
C ASP A 161 3.78 -29.99 10.73
N ARG A 162 3.58 -30.21 9.42
CA ARG A 162 4.48 -29.68 8.39
C ARG A 162 3.73 -28.82 7.39
N LEU A 163 4.43 -27.80 6.87
CA LEU A 163 4.01 -27.06 5.70
C LEU A 163 4.59 -27.75 4.46
N VAL A 164 3.70 -28.20 3.59
CA VAL A 164 4.05 -28.83 2.32
C VAL A 164 3.91 -27.80 1.22
N LEU A 165 4.95 -27.65 0.39
CA LEU A 165 4.94 -26.74 -0.74
C LEU A 165 3.96 -27.24 -1.80
N VAL A 166 2.99 -26.41 -2.16
CA VAL A 166 2.02 -26.65 -3.23
C VAL A 166 2.56 -26.14 -4.57
N GLY A 167 3.29 -25.02 -4.56
CA GLY A 167 3.97 -24.51 -5.74
C GLY A 167 4.23 -23.02 -5.71
N HIS A 168 4.94 -22.55 -6.73
CA HIS A 168 5.25 -21.15 -6.99
C HIS A 168 4.45 -20.68 -8.20
N PHE A 169 3.63 -19.66 -8.02
CA PHE A 169 2.71 -19.18 -9.04
C PHE A 169 3.01 -17.72 -9.40
N PRO A 170 2.85 -17.31 -10.67
CA PRO A 170 3.04 -15.91 -11.07
C PRO A 170 2.06 -14.93 -10.40
N THR A 171 0.88 -15.42 -10.01
CA THR A 171 -0.14 -14.70 -9.24
C THR A 171 -1.01 -15.66 -8.42
N ALA A 172 -1.67 -15.15 -7.39
CA ALA A 172 -2.69 -15.89 -6.64
C ALA A 172 -3.83 -16.37 -7.56
N SER A 173 -4.23 -15.58 -8.57
CA SER A 173 -5.27 -15.98 -9.53
C SER A 173 -4.87 -17.19 -10.37
N ARG A 174 -3.60 -17.27 -10.81
CA ARG A 174 -3.08 -18.44 -11.53
C ARG A 174 -3.03 -19.69 -10.65
N ALA A 175 -2.79 -19.51 -9.35
CA ALA A 175 -2.84 -20.62 -8.42
C ALA A 175 -4.27 -21.12 -8.19
N VAL A 176 -5.25 -20.22 -8.07
CA VAL A 176 -6.68 -20.59 -7.99
C VAL A 176 -7.12 -21.34 -9.26
N GLU A 177 -6.71 -20.88 -10.44
CA GLU A 177 -6.98 -21.53 -11.72
C GLU A 177 -6.35 -22.94 -11.78
N TYR A 178 -5.09 -23.08 -11.38
CA TYR A 178 -4.38 -24.36 -11.34
C TYR A 178 -5.03 -25.36 -10.39
N LEU A 179 -5.41 -24.89 -9.20
CA LEU A 179 -6.08 -25.67 -8.17
C LEU A 179 -7.58 -25.86 -8.46
N LYS A 180 -8.08 -25.29 -9.57
CA LYS A 180 -9.49 -25.33 -9.99
C LYS A 180 -10.47 -24.88 -8.91
N LEU A 181 -10.06 -23.87 -8.14
CA LEU A 181 -10.85 -23.33 -7.05
C LEU A 181 -11.84 -22.27 -7.58
N PRO A 182 -13.08 -22.22 -7.06
CA PRO A 182 -14.06 -21.24 -7.50
C PRO A 182 -13.70 -19.85 -6.98
N LEU A 183 -13.27 -18.96 -7.89
CA LEU A 183 -12.86 -17.59 -7.58
C LEU A 183 -14.04 -16.68 -7.16
N GLY A 184 -15.19 -16.81 -7.84
CA GLY A 184 -16.37 -15.98 -7.58
C GLY A 184 -16.09 -14.46 -7.65
N GLY A 185 -16.72 -13.68 -6.76
CA GLY A 185 -16.43 -12.26 -6.54
C GLY A 185 -15.37 -11.99 -5.47
N ASP A 186 -14.78 -13.04 -4.90
CA ASP A 186 -13.74 -12.94 -3.87
C ASP A 186 -12.36 -12.72 -4.50
N SER A 187 -11.43 -12.15 -3.74
CA SER A 187 -10.04 -12.06 -4.19
C SER A 187 -9.39 -13.46 -4.18
N ALA A 188 -8.52 -13.72 -5.16
CA ALA A 188 -7.83 -15.01 -5.28
C ALA A 188 -7.05 -15.38 -4.01
N THR A 189 -6.48 -14.39 -3.33
CA THR A 189 -5.82 -14.55 -2.03
C THR A 189 -6.78 -15.06 -0.95
N ARG A 190 -8.00 -14.53 -0.89
CA ARG A 190 -9.01 -14.93 0.09
C ARG A 190 -9.53 -16.36 -0.20
N VAL A 191 -9.69 -16.72 -1.47
CA VAL A 191 -10.07 -18.08 -1.87
C VAL A 191 -9.00 -19.09 -1.46
N LEU A 192 -7.72 -18.79 -1.71
CA LEU A 192 -6.62 -19.66 -1.30
C LEU A 192 -6.51 -19.80 0.23
N GLN A 193 -6.68 -18.70 0.97
CA GLN A 193 -6.69 -18.72 2.44
C GLN A 193 -7.87 -19.53 3.00
N ARG A 194 -9.05 -19.46 2.37
CA ARG A 194 -10.23 -20.26 2.74
C ARG A 194 -9.96 -21.76 2.61
N GLU A 195 -9.21 -22.15 1.58
CA GLU A 195 -8.77 -23.55 1.39
C GLU A 195 -7.60 -23.96 2.31
N GLY A 196 -7.23 -23.10 3.27
CA GLY A 196 -6.16 -23.37 4.24
C GLY A 196 -4.75 -23.23 3.67
N MET A 197 -4.58 -22.48 2.57
CA MET A 197 -3.28 -22.24 1.96
C MET A 197 -2.59 -21.03 2.60
N PHE A 198 -1.30 -21.19 2.88
CA PHE A 198 -0.39 -20.13 3.28
C PHE A 198 0.22 -19.51 2.03
N ILE A 199 0.18 -18.18 1.96
CA ILE A 199 0.58 -17.41 0.79
C ILE A 199 1.75 -16.53 1.19
N GLU A 200 2.91 -16.78 0.61
CA GLU A 200 4.12 -16.00 0.86
C GLU A 200 4.60 -15.34 -0.43
N PRO A 201 5.22 -14.15 -0.37
CA PRO A 201 5.86 -13.55 -1.53
C PRO A 201 6.93 -14.49 -2.09
N TYR A 202 6.90 -14.76 -3.39
CA TYR A 202 7.91 -15.60 -4.02
C TYR A 202 9.21 -14.81 -4.26
N GLY A 203 10.32 -15.30 -3.70
CA GLY A 203 11.64 -14.68 -3.82
C GLY A 203 12.60 -15.35 -4.82
N GLY A 204 12.17 -16.41 -5.51
CA GLY A 204 13.01 -17.17 -6.45
C GLY A 204 12.78 -16.82 -7.93
N THR A 205 13.33 -17.63 -8.83
CA THR A 205 13.27 -17.43 -10.30
C THR A 205 12.35 -18.39 -11.05
N ASP A 206 11.89 -19.47 -10.41
CA ASP A 206 11.29 -20.64 -11.05
C ASP A 206 9.80 -20.80 -10.67
N TYR A 207 8.94 -20.90 -11.67
CA TYR A 207 7.49 -21.07 -11.48
C TYR A 207 7.07 -22.53 -11.67
N THR A 208 6.10 -22.97 -10.86
CA THR A 208 5.41 -24.26 -11.04
C THR A 208 4.55 -24.28 -12.30
N LEU A 209 4.10 -23.10 -12.75
CA LEU A 209 3.52 -22.88 -14.07
C LEU A 209 4.38 -21.86 -14.83
N ALA A 210 5.09 -22.34 -15.85
CA ALA A 210 5.74 -21.48 -16.84
C ALA A 210 4.72 -20.82 -17.76
#